data_AF-A0A1B6YHH7-F1
#
_entry.id   AF-A0A1B6YHH7-F1
#
_cell.length_a   1.000
_cell.length_b   1.000
_cell.length_c   1.000
_cell.angle_alpha   90.00
_cell.angle_beta   90.00
_cell.angle_gamma   90.00
#
_symmetry.space_group_name_H-M   'P 1'
#
loop_
_entity.id
_entity.type
_entity.pdbx_description
1 polymer ?
#
loop_
_entity_poly.entity_id
_entity_poly.type
_entity_poly.pdbx_seq_one_letter_code
_entity_poly.pdbx_strand_id
1 'polypeptide(L)'
;MSAKMNKKPECFLWVDATYLRETAQTIGWHLHACLFELTMHTAETIGTIGFDQAVEMLARALETDRASARRAVLDLLDRGQLSREGDLLTLTAFGTSIVPDYSDWEPSLSA
;
A
#
# COMPACT_ATOMS: atom_id res chain seq x y z
N MET A 1 -19.40 35.75 -8.26
CA MET A 1 -19.75 34.32 -8.42
C MET A 1 -18.60 33.66 -9.16
N SER A 2 -17.72 32.95 -8.45
CA SER A 2 -16.65 32.16 -9.07
C SER A 2 -16.90 30.69 -8.73
N ALA A 3 -16.75 29.83 -9.73
CA ALA A 3 -17.23 28.45 -9.76
C ALA A 3 -16.74 27.63 -8.55
N LYS A 4 -17.68 26.97 -7.84
CA LYS A 4 -17.34 25.86 -6.93
C LYS A 4 -16.78 24.74 -7.78
N MET A 5 -15.47 24.56 -7.71
CA MET A 5 -14.73 23.56 -8.45
C MET A 5 -15.11 22.18 -7.89
N ASN A 6 -15.80 21.37 -8.68
CA ASN A 6 -16.04 19.94 -8.44
C ASN A 6 -14.71 19.16 -8.54
N LYS A 7 -13.73 19.45 -7.68
CA LYS A 7 -12.57 18.59 -7.52
C LYS A 7 -12.97 17.47 -6.56
N LYS A 8 -12.88 16.22 -7.03
CA LYS A 8 -12.93 15.06 -6.13
C LYS A 8 -11.84 15.25 -5.07
N PRO A 9 -12.11 14.96 -3.78
CA PRO A 9 -11.09 15.06 -2.75
C PRO A 9 -9.91 14.18 -3.15
N GLU A 10 -8.71 14.76 -3.12
CA GLU A 10 -7.47 14.04 -3.38
C GLU A 10 -7.21 13.15 -2.15
N CYS A 11 -7.10 11.85 -2.36
CA CYS A 11 -6.76 10.90 -1.31
C CYS A 11 -5.27 11.07 -0.98
N PHE A 12 -4.94 11.32 0.28
CA PHE A 12 -3.56 11.22 0.75
C PHE A 12 -3.42 9.98 1.63
N LEU A 13 -2.27 9.31 1.52
CA LEU A 13 -2.02 8.08 2.27
C LEU A 13 -1.31 8.44 3.57
N TRP A 14 -2.01 8.28 4.70
CA TRP A 14 -1.38 8.39 6.01
C TRP A 14 -0.69 7.07 6.36
N VAL A 15 0.55 7.14 6.83
CA VAL A 15 1.34 5.97 7.25
C VAL A 15 1.98 6.25 8.60
N ASP A 16 1.80 5.32 9.55
CA ASP A 16 2.43 5.40 10.87
C ASP A 16 3.95 5.21 10.75
N ALA A 17 4.70 6.24 11.13
CA ALA A 17 6.16 6.22 11.12
C ALA A 17 6.76 5.17 12.07
N THR A 18 6.07 4.85 13.17
CA THR A 18 6.50 3.82 14.12
C THR A 18 6.41 2.45 13.49
N TYR A 19 5.28 2.16 12.83
CA TYR A 19 5.08 0.94 12.07
C TYR A 19 6.15 0.74 11.00
N LEU A 20 6.47 1.78 10.20
CA LEU A 20 7.53 1.68 9.18
C LEU A 20 8.88 1.29 9.79
N ARG A 21 9.26 1.96 10.87
CA ARG A 21 10.53 1.70 11.55
C ARG A 21 10.60 0.27 12.12
N GLU A 22 9.58 -0.15 12.84
CA GLU A 22 9.53 -1.47 13.49
C GLU A 22 9.47 -2.60 12.47
N THR A 23 8.72 -2.39 11.39
CA THR A 23 8.65 -3.34 10.28
C THR A 23 10.02 -3.51 9.62
N ALA A 24 10.71 -2.41 9.31
CA ALA A 24 12.07 -2.46 8.74
C ALA A 24 13.06 -3.25 9.61
N GLN A 25 12.97 -3.09 10.93
CA GLN A 25 13.81 -3.83 11.89
C GLN A 25 13.47 -5.32 11.94
N THR A 26 12.21 -5.68 11.72
CA THR A 26 11.70 -7.05 11.87
C THR A 26 11.89 -7.89 10.61
N ILE A 27 11.58 -7.33 9.44
CA ILE A 27 11.60 -8.07 8.16
C ILE A 27 12.86 -7.80 7.34
N GLY A 28 13.69 -6.83 7.76
CA GLY A 28 14.88 -6.39 7.07
C GLY A 28 14.59 -5.40 5.93
N TRP A 29 15.61 -4.61 5.58
CA TRP A 29 15.47 -3.48 4.67
C TRP A 29 14.97 -3.85 3.26
N HIS A 30 15.37 -5.00 2.73
CA HIS A 30 14.93 -5.42 1.41
C HIS A 30 13.42 -5.69 1.36
N LEU A 31 12.90 -6.52 2.28
CA LEU A 31 11.47 -6.81 2.34
C LEU A 31 10.66 -5.58 2.74
N HIS A 32 11.22 -4.70 3.57
CA HIS A 32 10.59 -3.42 3.87
C HIS A 32 10.45 -2.53 2.62
N ALA A 33 11.46 -2.46 1.76
CA ALA A 33 11.36 -1.74 0.49
C ALA A 33 10.25 -2.34 -0.40
N CYS A 34 10.18 -3.67 -0.52
CA CYS A 34 9.10 -4.34 -1.24
C CYS A 34 7.71 -4.00 -0.68
N LEU A 35 7.56 -4.04 0.65
CA LEU A 35 6.31 -3.72 1.32
C LEU A 35 5.91 -2.25 1.12
N PHE A 36 6.88 -1.35 1.14
CA PHE A 36 6.66 0.08 0.89
C PHE A 36 6.18 0.33 -0.54
N GLU A 37 6.82 -0.29 -1.55
CA GLU A 37 6.37 -0.20 -2.95
C GLU A 37 4.93 -0.71 -3.10
N LEU A 38 4.61 -1.87 -2.52
CA LEU A 38 3.24 -2.39 -2.52
C LEU A 38 2.26 -1.43 -1.85
N THR A 39 2.65 -0.81 -0.75
CA THR A 39 1.82 0.18 -0.04
C THR A 39 1.48 1.37 -0.94
N MET A 40 2.49 1.95 -1.60
CA MET A 40 2.30 3.11 -2.48
C MET A 40 1.42 2.77 -3.68
N HIS A 41 1.61 1.60 -4.28
CA HIS A 41 0.85 1.18 -5.46
C HIS A 41 -0.56 0.68 -5.18
N THR A 42 -0.87 0.33 -3.93
CA THR A 42 -2.20 -0.16 -3.52
C THR A 42 -2.99 0.85 -2.72
N ALA A 43 -2.50 2.10 -2.61
CA ALA A 43 -3.19 3.20 -1.93
C ALA A 43 -4.63 3.38 -2.42
N GLU A 44 -4.83 3.38 -3.74
CA GLU A 44 -6.14 3.58 -4.37
C GLU A 44 -7.04 2.34 -4.30
N THR A 45 -6.46 1.15 -4.06
CA THR A 45 -7.17 -0.13 -3.96
C THR A 45 -7.29 -0.62 -2.52
N ILE A 46 -7.05 0.26 -1.54
CA ILE A 46 -7.16 -0.03 -0.10
C ILE A 46 -6.32 -1.25 0.28
N GLY A 47 -5.08 -1.31 -0.20
CA GLY A 47 -4.13 -2.35 0.17
C GLY A 47 -4.32 -3.67 -0.56
N THR A 48 -5.07 -3.71 -1.65
CA THR A 48 -5.33 -4.96 -2.39
C THR A 48 -4.66 -4.99 -3.76
N ILE A 49 -4.12 -6.15 -4.16
CA ILE A 49 -3.44 -6.37 -5.45
C ILE A 49 -3.44 -7.85 -5.83
N GLY A 50 -3.52 -8.19 -7.12
CA GLY A 50 -3.35 -9.57 -7.57
C GLY A 50 -1.92 -10.07 -7.39
N PHE A 51 -1.72 -11.37 -7.11
CA PHE A 51 -0.40 -11.93 -6.82
C PHE A 51 0.58 -11.71 -7.99
N ASP A 52 0.18 -12.07 -9.20
CA ASP A 52 1.05 -11.90 -10.38
C ASP A 52 1.31 -10.43 -10.71
N GLN A 53 0.36 -9.55 -10.40
CA GLN A 53 0.51 -8.10 -10.54
C GLN A 53 1.51 -7.55 -9.53
N ALA A 54 1.44 -7.97 -8.26
CA ALA A 54 2.40 -7.59 -7.22
C ALA A 54 3.83 -8.02 -7.59
N VAL A 55 3.98 -9.24 -8.11
CA VAL A 55 5.28 -9.75 -8.57
C VAL A 55 5.85 -8.91 -9.72
N GLU A 56 5.04 -8.63 -10.74
CA GLU A 56 5.48 -7.82 -11.89
C GLU A 56 5.85 -6.39 -11.48
N MET A 57 5.03 -5.80 -10.59
CA MET A 57 5.25 -4.46 -10.07
C MET A 57 6.56 -4.37 -9.28
N LEU A 58 6.82 -5.31 -8.38
CA LEU A 58 8.07 -5.34 -7.61
C LEU A 58 9.29 -5.58 -8.50
N ALA A 59 9.18 -6.47 -9.49
CA ALA A 59 10.27 -6.70 -10.45
C ALA A 59 10.67 -5.40 -11.17
N ARG A 60 9.68 -4.59 -11.57
CA ARG A 60 9.90 -3.29 -12.21
C ARG A 60 10.41 -2.23 -11.25
N ALA A 61 9.74 -2.03 -10.12
CA ALA A 61 10.06 -0.98 -9.17
C ALA A 61 11.45 -1.14 -8.56
N LEU A 62 11.88 -2.39 -8.34
CA LEU A 62 13.16 -2.71 -7.71
C LEU A 62 14.23 -3.17 -8.72
N GLU A 63 13.96 -3.04 -10.02
CA GLU A 63 14.86 -3.42 -11.12
C GLU A 63 15.44 -4.84 -10.94
N THR A 64 14.59 -5.79 -10.53
CA THR A 64 14.97 -7.17 -10.22
C THR A 64 14.22 -8.16 -11.12
N ASP A 65 14.68 -9.42 -11.15
CA ASP A 65 14.02 -10.45 -11.92
C ASP A 65 12.69 -10.91 -11.26
N ARG A 66 11.81 -11.50 -12.07
CA ARG A 66 10.50 -11.97 -11.62
C ARG A 66 10.58 -13.05 -10.53
N ALA A 67 11.61 -13.89 -10.53
CA ALA A 67 11.76 -14.94 -9.53
C ALA A 67 12.15 -14.36 -8.16
N SER A 68 13.04 -13.38 -8.14
CA SER A 68 13.44 -12.61 -6.97
C SER A 68 12.25 -11.82 -6.40
N ALA A 69 11.50 -11.11 -7.25
CA ALA A 69 10.28 -10.42 -6.84
C ALA A 69 9.21 -11.39 -6.29
N ARG A 70 9.01 -12.55 -6.94
CA ARG A 70 8.10 -13.59 -6.46
C ARG A 70 8.49 -14.11 -5.09
N ARG A 71 9.77 -14.31 -4.85
CA ARG A 71 10.27 -14.73 -3.54
C ARG A 71 10.01 -13.67 -2.47
N ALA A 72 10.22 -12.40 -2.78
CA ALA A 72 9.90 -11.31 -1.84
C ALA A 72 8.41 -11.29 -1.46
N VAL A 73 7.49 -11.48 -2.42
CA VAL A 73 6.04 -11.57 -2.11
C VAL A 73 5.74 -12.76 -1.19
N LEU A 74 6.35 -13.92 -1.44
CA LEU A 74 6.18 -15.10 -0.60
C LEU A 74 6.76 -14.91 0.80
N ASP A 75 7.92 -14.27 0.92
CA ASP A 75 8.53 -13.97 2.21
C ASP A 75 7.70 -12.94 3.01
N LEU A 76 7.04 -11.98 2.34
CA LEU A 76 6.11 -11.05 2.98
C LEU A 76 4.83 -11.75 3.48
N LEU A 77 4.33 -12.75 2.75
CA LEU A 77 3.22 -13.61 3.20
C LEU A 77 3.62 -14.42 4.45
N ASP A 78 4.80 -15.05 4.43
CA ASP A 78 5.32 -15.82 5.56
C ASP A 78 5.49 -14.95 6.82
N ARG A 79 5.89 -13.69 6.64
CA ARG A 79 6.06 -12.71 7.73
C ARG A 79 4.77 -11.99 8.13
N GLY A 80 3.62 -12.39 7.59
CA GLY A 80 2.30 -11.84 7.95
C GLY A 80 2.09 -10.38 7.56
N GLN A 81 2.91 -9.84 6.64
CA GLN A 81 2.74 -8.48 6.12
C GLN A 81 1.67 -8.43 5.01
N LEU A 82 1.43 -9.58 4.39
CA LEU A 82 0.37 -9.81 3.43
C LEU A 82 -0.51 -10.97 3.89
N SER A 83 -1.79 -10.91 3.55
CA SER A 83 -2.67 -12.09 3.51
C SER A 83 -3.01 -12.42 2.06
N ARG A 84 -3.44 -13.67 1.80
CA ARG A 84 -3.80 -14.13 0.46
C ARG A 84 -5.12 -14.90 0.47
N GLU A 85 -6.02 -14.51 -0.43
CA GLU A 85 -7.27 -15.22 -0.73
C GLU A 85 -7.36 -15.48 -2.24
N GLY A 86 -7.14 -16.73 -2.64
CA GLY A 86 -7.03 -17.07 -4.06
C GLY A 86 -5.84 -16.37 -4.71
N ASP A 87 -6.09 -15.50 -5.68
CA ASP A 87 -5.04 -14.67 -6.32
C ASP A 87 -4.91 -13.27 -5.70
N LEU A 88 -5.84 -12.88 -4.83
CA LEU A 88 -5.83 -11.55 -4.22
C LEU A 88 -4.89 -11.53 -3.02
N LEU A 89 -4.03 -10.52 -2.96
CA LEU A 89 -3.20 -10.16 -1.81
C LEU A 89 -3.79 -8.93 -1.13
N THR A 90 -3.75 -8.93 0.20
CA THR A 90 -4.15 -7.78 1.03
C THR A 90 -3.02 -7.42 1.98
N LEU A 91 -2.64 -6.15 2.03
CA LEU A 91 -1.71 -5.63 3.02
C LEU A 91 -2.37 -5.63 4.41
N THR A 92 -1.74 -6.28 5.38
CA THR A 92 -2.32 -6.45 6.73
C THR A 92 -2.33 -5.17 7.56
N ALA A 93 -1.49 -4.20 7.20
CA ALA A 93 -1.40 -2.90 7.85
C ALA A 93 -2.44 -1.86 7.36
N PHE A 94 -3.20 -2.14 6.30
CA PHE A 94 -4.27 -1.25 5.86
C PHE A 94 -5.41 -1.18 6.88
N GLY A 95 -5.88 0.03 7.16
CA GLY A 95 -6.91 0.31 8.17
C GLY A 95 -6.39 0.35 9.61
N THR A 96 -5.10 0.08 9.85
CA THR A 96 -4.48 0.12 11.18
C THR A 96 -3.30 1.08 11.21
N SER A 97 -2.26 0.80 10.43
CA SER A 97 -1.02 1.59 10.35
C SER A 97 -0.87 2.32 9.02
N ILE A 98 -1.68 1.99 8.02
CA ILE A 98 -1.80 2.66 6.73
C ILE A 98 -3.28 2.99 6.53
N VAL A 99 -3.62 4.27 6.39
CA VAL A 99 -5.01 4.72 6.28
C VAL A 99 -5.12 5.69 5.09
N PRO A 100 -6.03 5.44 4.13
CA PRO A 100 -6.42 6.46 3.17
C PRO A 100 -7.12 7.58 3.93
N ASP A 101 -6.55 8.77 3.88
CA ASP A 101 -7.10 9.94 4.54
C ASP A 101 -7.76 10.86 3.50
N TYR A 102 -9.00 11.22 3.82
CA TYR A 102 -9.88 12.06 3.03
C TYR A 102 -10.28 13.32 3.83
N SER A 103 -9.54 13.68 4.90
CA SER A 103 -9.93 14.71 5.88
C SER A 103 -10.09 16.12 5.31
N ASP A 104 -9.70 16.36 4.06
CA ASP A 104 -9.98 17.62 3.34
C ASP A 104 -11.45 17.70 2.84
N TRP A 105 -12.27 16.68 3.10
CA TRP A 105 -13.70 16.68 2.81
C TRP A 105 -14.51 17.26 3.97
N GLU A 106 -14.65 18.59 4.02
CA GLU A 106 -15.82 19.19 4.65
C GLU A 106 -17.01 19.06 3.68
N PRO A 107 -18.05 18.25 3.96
CA PRO A 107 -19.31 18.44 3.25
C PRO A 107 -19.73 19.87 3.52
N SER A 108 -19.85 20.69 2.47
CA SER A 108 -20.39 22.03 2.65
C SER A 108 -21.78 21.87 3.27
N LEU A 109 -21.89 22.09 4.58
CA LEU A 109 -23.16 22.15 5.26
C LEU A 109 -23.93 23.26 4.54
N SER A 110 -24.89 22.85 3.75
CA SER A 110 -25.74 23.76 3.00
C SER A 110 -26.62 24.44 4.04
N ALA A 111 -26.30 25.69 4.35
CA ALA A 111 -27.26 26.63 4.94
C ALA A 111 -28.22 27.11 3.86
#